data_AF-A0A3N5M3K1-F1
#
_entry.id   AF-A0A3N5M3K1-F1
#
_cell.length_a   1.000
_cell.length_b   1.000
_cell.length_c   1.000
_cell.angle_alpha   90.00
_cell.angle_beta   90.00
_cell.angle_gamma   90.00
#
_symmetry.space_group_name_H-M   'P 1'
#
loop_
_entity.id
_entity.type
_entity.pdbx_description
1 polymer ?
#
loop_
_entity_poly.entity_id
_entity_poly.type
_entity_poly.pdbx_seq_one_letter_code
_entity_poly.pdbx_strand_id
1 'polypeptide(L)' 'MLDVSLLRTEAAALAAAMRRRGVDLDIDSLTGLDEERRRLRVEAEGLRARQKELGKTIPTLDGGDKQRAIAEAAA' A
#
# COMPACT_ATOMS: atom_id res chain seq x y z
N MET A 1 13.37 -15.07 -8.36
CA MET A 1 12.23 -14.53 -7.59
C MET A 1 11.01 -15.39 -7.85
N LEU A 2 10.22 -15.67 -6.82
CA LEU A 2 8.91 -16.31 -6.98
C LEU A 2 7.92 -15.27 -7.52
N ASP A 3 7.03 -15.69 -8.43
CA ASP A 3 5.90 -14.84 -8.82
C ASP A 3 4.92 -14.70 -7.65
N VAL A 4 4.63 -13.47 -7.25
CA VAL A 4 3.67 -13.15 -6.18
C VAL A 4 2.24 -13.52 -6.57
N SER A 5 1.94 -13.69 -7.86
CA SER A 5 0.65 -14.20 -8.31
C SER A 5 0.33 -15.56 -7.69
N LEU A 6 1.34 -16.46 -7.59
CA LEU A 6 1.19 -17.79 -7.00
C LEU A 6 0.77 -17.74 -5.53
N LEU A 7 1.26 -16.76 -4.78
CA LEU A 7 0.81 -16.55 -3.40
C LEU A 7 -0.68 -16.16 -3.35
N ARG A 8 -1.17 -15.41 -4.34
CA ARG A 8 -2.55 -14.88 -4.35
C ARG A 8 -3.57 -15.84 -4.92
N THR A 9 -3.18 -16.65 -5.90
CA THR A 9 -4.09 -17.55 -6.62
C THR A 9 -3.94 -19.01 -6.18
N GLU A 10 -2.75 -19.40 -5.73
CA GLU A 10 -2.35 -20.81 -5.55
C GLU A 10 -1.58 -21.04 -4.23
N ALA A 11 -1.91 -20.31 -3.17
CA ALA A 11 -1.20 -20.34 -1.87
C ALA A 11 -0.97 -21.77 -1.33
N ALA A 12 -1.98 -22.63 -1.41
CA ALA A 12 -1.89 -24.02 -0.95
C ALA A 12 -0.92 -24.87 -1.80
N ALA A 13 -0.92 -24.68 -3.12
CA ALA A 13 -0.01 -25.39 -4.02
C ALA A 13 1.44 -24.92 -3.81
N LEU A 14 1.62 -23.62 -3.57
CA LEU A 14 2.90 -23.03 -3.19
C LEU A 14 3.42 -23.63 -1.87
N ALA A 15 2.58 -23.70 -0.83
CA ALA A 15 2.92 -24.30 0.46
C ALA A 15 3.42 -25.75 0.31
N ALA A 16 2.67 -26.55 -0.45
CA ALA A 16 3.04 -27.94 -0.71
C ALA A 16 4.36 -28.05 -1.49
N ALA A 17 4.58 -27.18 -2.48
CA ALA A 17 5.82 -27.15 -3.24
C ALA A 17 7.04 -26.77 -2.39
N MET A 18 6.90 -25.83 -1.46
CA MET A 18 7.97 -25.44 -0.53
C MET A 18 8.29 -26.57 0.46
N ARG A 19 7.27 -27.21 1.05
CA ARG A 19 7.46 -28.36 1.95
C ARG A 19 8.17 -29.54 1.28
N ARG A 20 7.83 -29.86 0.02
CA ARG A 20 8.55 -30.90 -0.76
C ARG A 20 10.03 -30.61 -0.94
N ARG A 21 10.43 -29.33 -0.87
CA ARG A 21 11.83 -28.87 -0.97
C ARG A 21 12.50 -28.73 0.40
N GLY A 22 11.83 -29.15 1.48
CA GLY A 22 12.34 -29.00 2.84
C GLY A 22 12.30 -27.55 3.35
N VAL A 23 11.54 -26.67 2.70
CA VAL A 23 11.37 -25.29 3.13
C VAL A 23 10.05 -25.18 3.89
N ASP A 24 10.14 -24.84 5.18
CA ASP A 24 8.98 -24.43 5.96
C ASP A 24 8.75 -22.93 5.74
N LEU A 25 7.62 -22.61 5.12
CA LEU A 25 7.24 -21.24 4.78
C LEU A 25 5.89 -20.96 5.42
N ASP A 26 5.85 -19.90 6.23
CA ASP A 26 4.61 -19.38 6.79
C ASP A 26 3.83 -18.61 5.72
N ILE A 27 2.96 -19.35 5.02
CA ILE A 27 2.13 -18.83 3.93
C ILE A 27 1.08 -17.84 4.45
N ASP A 28 0.57 -18.05 5.66
CA ASP A 28 -0.47 -17.20 6.23
C ASP A 28 0.10 -15.82 6.56
N SER A 29 1.26 -15.78 7.22
CA SER A 29 1.99 -14.54 7.48
C SER A 29 2.37 -13.81 6.18
N LEU A 30 2.88 -14.55 5.19
CA LEU A 30 3.26 -13.97 3.91
C LEU A 30 2.05 -13.39 3.15
N THR A 31 0.90 -14.04 3.23
CA THR A 31 -0.36 -13.55 2.64
C THR A 31 -0.81 -12.27 3.33
N GLY A 32 -0.76 -12.22 4.66
CA GLY A 32 -1.10 -11.02 5.44
C GLY A 32 -0.21 -9.83 5.08
N LEU A 33 1.10 -10.05 4.92
CA LEU A 33 2.03 -9.00 4.47
C LEU A 33 1.73 -8.51 3.04
N ASP A 34 1.34 -9.40 2.12
CA ASP A 34 0.95 -8.99 0.76
C ASP A 34 -0.33 -8.13 0.75
N GLU A 35 -1.30 -8.46 1.60
CA GLU A 35 -2.52 -7.67 1.78
C GLU A 35 -2.24 -6.30 2.38
N GLU A 36 -1.47 -6.24 3.47
CA GLU A 36 -1.09 -4.98 4.09
C GLU A 36 -0.32 -4.08 3.13
N ARG A 37 0.66 -4.64 2.40
CA ARG A 37 1.43 -3.89 1.41
C ARG A 37 0.52 -3.30 0.33
N ARG A 38 -0.47 -4.05 -0.16
CA ARG A 38 -1.44 -3.56 -1.16
C ARG A 38 -2.30 -2.44 -0.59
N ARG A 39 -2.81 -2.60 0.64
CA ARG A 39 -3.61 -1.58 1.33
C ARG A 39 -2.82 -0.27 1.48
N LEU A 40 -1.61 -0.36 2.04
CA LEU A 40 -0.74 0.80 2.25
C LEU A 40 -0.35 1.49 0.94
N ARG A 41 -0.17 0.73 -0.13
CA ARG A 41 0.10 1.31 -1.46
C ARG A 41 -1.04 2.16 -1.96
N VAL A 42 -2.27 1.64 -1.89
CA VAL A 42 -3.48 2.39 -2.30
C VAL A 42 -3.66 3.63 -1.43
N GLU A 43 -3.46 3.50 -0.12
CA GLU A 43 -3.52 4.62 0.82
C GLU A 43 -2.49 5.69 0.50
N ALA A 44 -1.24 5.31 0.25
CA ALA A 44 -0.18 6.23 -0.13
C ALA A 44 -0.44 6.92 -1.49
N GLU A 45 -1.03 6.21 -2.45
CA GLU A 45 -1.46 6.81 -3.73
C GLU A 45 -2.59 7.83 -3.49
N GLY A 46 -3.55 7.53 -2.61
CA GLY A 46 -4.61 8.45 -2.21
C GLY A 46 -4.09 9.70 -1.51
N LEU A 47 -3.15 9.57 -0.57
CA LEU A 47 -2.50 10.69 0.11
C LEU A 47 -1.76 11.60 -0.88
N ARG A 48 -1.00 11.02 -1.82
CA ARG A 48 -0.32 11.79 -2.88
C ARG A 48 -1.31 12.53 -3.77
N ALA A 49 -2.43 11.91 -4.12
CA ALA A 49 -3.47 12.56 -4.91
C ALA A 49 -4.08 13.75 -4.16
N ARG A 50 -4.41 13.57 -2.87
CA ARG A 50 -4.94 14.65 -2.02
C ARG A 50 -3.95 15.80 -1.86
N GLN A 51 -2.67 15.50 -1.59
CA GLN A 51 -1.62 16.51 -1.51
C GLN A 51 -1.49 17.31 -2.81
N LYS A 52 -1.58 16.65 -3.97
CA LYS A 52 -1.52 17.29 -5.28
C LYS A 52 -2.72 18.22 -5.51
N GLU A 53 -3.92 17.80 -5.15
CA GLU A 53 -5.12 18.66 -5.27
C GLU A 53 -5.04 19.87 -4.35
N LEU A 54 -4.64 19.69 -3.08
CA LEU A 54 -4.39 20.79 -2.16
C LEU A 54 -3.35 21.78 -2.71
N GLY A 55 -2.26 21.28 -3.28
CA GLY A 55 -1.23 22.12 -3.91
C GLY A 55 -1.76 23.00 -5.05
N LYS A 56 -2.82 22.56 -5.76
CA LYS A 56 -3.48 23.36 -6.81
C LYS A 56 -4.47 24.38 -6.25
N THR A 57 -5.13 24.08 -5.14
CA THR A 57 -6.15 24.95 -4.54
C THR A 57 -5.57 25.99 -3.60
N ILE A 58 -4.44 25.72 -2.93
CA ILE A 58 -3.79 26.67 -2.00
C ILE A 58 -3.54 28.07 -2.61
N PRO A 59 -3.12 28.23 -3.87
CA PRO A 59 -2.95 29.54 -4.50
C PRO A 59 -4.25 30.37 -4.59
N THR A 60 -5.41 29.72 -4.64
CA THR A 60 -6.73 30.37 -4.75
C THR A 60 -7.40 30.60 -3.40
N LEU A 61 -6.78 30.18 -2.29
CA LEU A 61 -7.29 30.36 -0.94
C LEU A 61 -6.63 31.57 -0.27
N ASP A 62 -7.39 32.25 0.59
CA ASP A 62 -6.95 33.42 1.33
C ASP A 62 -7.02 33.22 2.84
N GLY A 63 -6.20 33.98 3.57
CA GLY A 63 -6.20 34.00 5.04
C GLY A 63 -6.12 32.62 5.68
N GLY A 64 -6.92 32.40 6.72
CA GLY A 64 -6.90 31.19 7.54
C GLY A 64 -7.18 29.89 6.77
N ASP A 65 -7.91 29.96 5.65
CA ASP A 65 -8.20 28.79 4.81
C ASP A 65 -6.94 28.30 4.12
N LYS A 66 -6.09 29.23 3.69
CA LYS A 66 -4.79 28.95 3.12
C LYS A 66 -3.85 28.30 4.14
N GLN A 67 -3.78 28.82 5.36
CA GLN A 67 -2.93 28.22 6.41
C GLN A 67 -3.38 26.81 6.78
N ARG A 68 -4.69 26.54 6.84
CA ARG A 68 -5.23 25.19 7.10
C ARG A 68 -4.88 24.21 5.98
N ALA A 69 -5.04 24.62 4.73
CA ALA A 69 -4.71 23.77 3.58
C ALA A 69 -3.21 23.46 3.49
N ILE A 70 -2.34 24.41 3.85
CA ILE A 70 -0.88 24.18 3.93
C ILE A 70 -0.54 23.17 5.04
N ALA A 71 -1.17 23.27 6.21
CA ALA A 71 -0.95 22.34 7.31
C ALA A 71 -1.40 20.91 6.95
N GLU A 72 -2.53 20.78 6.26
CA GLU A 72 -3.03 19.48 5.79
C GLU A 72 -2.14 18.85 4.71
N ALA A 73 -1.56 19.65 3.80
CA ALA A 73 -0.67 19.15 2.75
C ALA A 73 0.73 18.75 3.26
N ALA A 74 1.11 19.20 4.46
CA ALA A 74 2.39 18.91 5.10
C ALA A 74 2.35 17.69 6.05
N ALA A 75 1.17 17.15 6.32
CA ALA A 75 0.95 15.95 7.14
C ALA A 75 1.05 14.66 6.31
#